data_AF-A0A7L6BAJ1-F1
#
_entry.id   AF-A0A7L6BAJ1-F1
#
_cell.length_a   1.000
_cell.length_b   1.000
_cell.length_c   1.000
_cell.angle_alpha   90.00
_cell.angle_beta   90.00
_cell.angle_gamma   90.00
#
_symmetry.space_group_name_H-M   'P 1'
#
loop_
_entity.id
_entity.type
_entity.pdbx_description
1 polymer ?
#
loop_
_entity_poly.entity_id
_entity_poly.type
_entity_poly.pdbx_seq_one_letter_code
_entity_poly.pdbx_strand_id
1 'polypeptide(L)'
;MNEPHLTRLLNRAAEDVRPTRPATAGWERAGRVRRARRAAGAAAVAVALIGGGTTALLHRAGPPAPAHPVVRPDPSASPVQQPPPVLGLIDDPLGRLGDRIAAPLSARPVDRALALRQPVDPKTGEAEPVRVLGDDGLVRELDVVTLAPTRDASGNEAAPLKPGSLSPDGRTAAFAQVGEVVVVDLTKAAVRRYPLAGYLEHVVWAGDRLLVGDNDTAYEVDRDTGTARKLPVDPWGLVVPEPARPGDLLTLGGAEDGLSVRRFPAAGGAPQQLSVGTGDLPPGYRLDEVYGRGWQRGDRIAQAGWTTTGSMGGAEGVAVVDARTGAVTRLLDLGREDRAKACCEVLGWSADGGVLFRSDPTGLARWRPETGEVDRVARDVTGPVSLSAR
;
A
#
# COMPACT_ATOMS: atom_id res chain seq x y z
N MET A 1 -11.81 22.44 -34.48
CA MET A 1 -10.69 22.91 -33.65
C MET A 1 -9.49 23.05 -34.56
N ASN A 2 -8.90 24.24 -34.71
CA ASN A 2 -7.82 24.43 -35.68
C ASN A 2 -6.44 24.08 -35.09
N GLU A 3 -5.56 23.56 -35.93
CA GLU A 3 -4.21 23.10 -35.60
C GLU A 3 -3.37 24.13 -34.82
N PRO A 4 -3.44 25.46 -35.11
CA PRO A 4 -2.72 26.47 -34.34
C PRO A 4 -3.23 26.62 -32.90
N HIS A 5 -4.50 26.28 -32.63
CA HIS A 5 -5.06 26.31 -31.28
C HIS A 5 -4.68 25.05 -30.49
N LEU A 6 -4.60 23.90 -31.16
CA LEU A 6 -4.10 22.66 -30.56
C LEU A 6 -2.63 22.79 -30.15
N THR A 7 -1.78 23.32 -31.04
CA THR A 7 -0.36 23.58 -30.75
C THR A 7 -0.18 24.59 -29.62
N ARG A 8 -1.06 25.59 -29.52
CA ARG A 8 -1.04 26.56 -28.41
C ARG A 8 -1.44 25.91 -27.08
N LEU A 9 -2.44 25.04 -27.08
CA LEU A 9 -2.86 24.30 -25.89
C LEU A 9 -1.79 23.29 -25.45
N LEU A 10 -1.14 22.61 -26.40
CA LEU A 10 -0.05 21.68 -26.12
C LEU A 10 1.21 22.40 -25.62
N ASN A 11 1.58 23.54 -26.20
CA ASN A 11 2.70 24.34 -25.72
C ASN A 11 2.42 24.94 -24.34
N ARG A 12 1.18 25.37 -24.08
CA ARG A 12 0.79 25.88 -22.75
C ARG A 12 0.76 24.76 -21.69
N ALA A 13 0.32 23.56 -22.08
CA ALA A 13 0.40 22.36 -21.24
C ALA A 13 1.84 21.88 -21.03
N ALA A 14 2.76 22.17 -21.96
CA ALA A 14 4.18 21.85 -21.86
C ALA A 14 4.99 22.91 -21.09
N GLU A 15 4.59 24.19 -21.12
CA GLU A 15 5.22 25.27 -20.36
C GLU A 15 4.96 25.16 -18.84
N ASP A 16 3.84 24.56 -18.44
CA ASP A 16 3.56 24.15 -17.04
C ASP A 16 4.37 22.91 -16.60
N VAL A 17 5.15 22.30 -17.51
CA VAL A 17 6.08 21.20 -17.21
C VAL A 17 7.50 21.76 -17.11
N ARG A 18 7.75 22.60 -16.10
CA ARG A 18 9.13 22.81 -15.61
C ARG A 18 9.49 21.69 -14.61
N PRO A 19 10.68 21.08 -14.72
CA PRO A 19 11.09 20.02 -13.80
C PRO A 19 11.57 20.64 -12.48
N THR A 20 10.65 20.86 -11.55
CA THR A 20 10.99 21.28 -10.17
C THR A 20 10.43 20.32 -9.12
N ARG A 21 10.08 19.07 -9.50
CA ARG A 21 9.55 18.09 -8.56
C ARG A 21 10.16 16.70 -8.81
N PRO A 22 10.66 16.00 -7.78
CA PRO A 22 11.50 14.81 -7.91
C PRO A 22 10.74 13.60 -8.47
N ALA A 23 11.52 12.64 -8.96
CA ALA A 23 11.16 11.51 -9.82
C ALA A 23 10.06 10.56 -9.29
N THR A 24 9.65 10.61 -8.02
CA THR A 24 8.54 9.80 -7.47
C THR A 24 7.22 10.05 -8.19
N ALA A 25 6.94 11.28 -8.66
CA ALA A 25 5.75 11.59 -9.45
C ALA A 25 5.81 11.10 -10.91
N GLY A 26 7.01 10.78 -11.42
CA GLY A 26 7.22 10.17 -12.74
C GLY A 26 6.94 8.67 -12.76
N TRP A 27 7.24 8.00 -11.64
CA TRP A 27 7.09 6.57 -11.45
C TRP A 27 5.66 6.05 -11.56
N GLU A 28 4.71 6.75 -10.94
CA GLU A 28 3.29 6.41 -11.07
C GLU A 28 2.71 6.79 -12.44
N ARG A 29 3.42 7.65 -13.18
CA ARG A 29 3.03 8.11 -14.53
C ARG A 29 3.42 7.07 -15.60
N ALA A 30 4.50 6.33 -15.41
CA ALA A 30 4.91 5.22 -16.29
C ALA A 30 3.91 4.04 -16.26
N GLY A 31 3.33 3.73 -15.09
CA GLY A 31 2.28 2.69 -14.96
C GLY A 31 0.97 3.00 -15.72
N ARG A 32 0.74 4.26 -16.12
CA ARG A 32 -0.44 4.66 -16.91
C ARG A 32 -0.28 4.39 -18.41
N VAL A 33 0.92 4.57 -18.98
CA VAL A 33 1.12 4.49 -20.44
C VAL A 33 1.05 3.05 -20.96
N ARG A 34 1.38 2.04 -20.15
CA ARG A 34 1.32 0.61 -20.56
C ARG A 34 -0.06 -0.02 -20.42
N ARG A 35 -0.89 0.41 -19.47
CA ARG A 35 -2.27 -0.11 -19.30
C ARG A 35 -3.13 0.15 -20.55
N ALA A 36 -2.94 1.29 -21.21
CA ALA A 36 -3.59 1.61 -22.49
C ALA A 36 -3.22 0.68 -23.67
N ARG A 37 -2.06 0.00 -23.63
CA ARG A 37 -1.62 -0.89 -24.73
C ARG A 37 -2.21 -2.30 -24.67
N ARG A 38 -2.68 -2.76 -23.50
CA ARG A 38 -3.29 -4.10 -23.34
C ARG A 38 -4.73 -4.18 -23.87
N ALA A 39 -5.40 -3.04 -24.07
CA ALA A 39 -6.79 -2.96 -24.53
C ALA A 39 -6.99 -3.22 -26.03
N ALA A 40 -5.94 -3.13 -26.87
CA ALA A 40 -6.08 -3.28 -28.32
C ALA A 40 -6.09 -4.74 -28.84
N GLY A 41 -5.86 -5.74 -27.97
CA GLY A 41 -5.56 -7.12 -28.40
C GLY A 41 -6.65 -8.17 -28.18
N ALA A 42 -7.76 -7.86 -27.52
CA ALA A 42 -8.73 -8.88 -27.09
C ALA A 42 -10.16 -8.53 -27.50
N ALA A 43 -10.45 -8.64 -28.80
CA ALA A 43 -11.81 -8.62 -29.31
C ALA A 43 -12.05 -9.87 -30.18
N ALA A 44 -12.50 -10.97 -29.56
CA ALA A 44 -13.21 -12.03 -30.28
C ALA A 44 -13.95 -13.01 -29.33
N VAL A 45 -15.27 -13.02 -29.52
CA VAL A 45 -16.27 -14.08 -29.26
C VAL A 45 -16.87 -14.22 -27.85
N ALA A 46 -18.16 -13.89 -27.81
CA ALA A 46 -19.14 -14.22 -26.79
C ALA A 46 -19.88 -15.53 -27.12
N VAL A 47 -20.47 -16.18 -26.10
CA VAL A 47 -21.93 -16.36 -25.90
C VAL A 47 -22.23 -17.59 -25.02
N ALA A 48 -22.96 -17.28 -23.92
CA ALA A 48 -23.99 -17.99 -23.16
C ALA A 48 -23.89 -19.49 -22.81
N LEU A 49 -24.29 -19.81 -21.56
CA LEU A 49 -25.42 -20.70 -21.30
C LEU A 49 -26.08 -20.37 -19.94
N ILE A 50 -27.42 -20.35 -19.95
CA ILE A 50 -28.34 -20.19 -18.83
C ILE A 50 -28.80 -21.59 -18.37
N GLY A 51 -28.97 -21.74 -17.06
CA GLY A 51 -29.65 -22.86 -16.38
C GLY A 51 -28.98 -23.05 -15.02
N GLY A 52 -29.62 -23.05 -13.86
CA GLY A 52 -30.98 -23.34 -13.45
C GLY A 52 -30.86 -24.02 -12.07
N GLY A 53 -31.81 -23.82 -11.16
CA GLY A 53 -31.98 -24.70 -10.00
C GLY A 53 -31.73 -24.08 -8.63
N THR A 54 -32.82 -23.72 -7.95
CA THR A 54 -32.93 -23.50 -6.51
C THR A 54 -33.02 -24.82 -5.75
N THR A 55 -32.33 -24.92 -4.60
CA THR A 55 -32.86 -25.60 -3.39
C THR A 55 -32.25 -24.95 -2.14
N ALA A 56 -33.12 -24.41 -1.30
CA ALA A 56 -32.80 -23.91 0.03
C ALA A 56 -32.76 -25.07 1.04
N LEU A 57 -31.74 -25.11 1.90
CA LEU A 57 -31.72 -25.93 3.10
C LEU A 57 -31.71 -25.01 4.31
N LEU A 58 -32.89 -24.87 4.94
CA LEU A 58 -33.07 -24.22 6.22
C LEU A 58 -32.52 -25.15 7.32
N HIS A 59 -31.42 -24.76 7.96
CA HIS A 59 -31.01 -25.30 9.25
C HIS A 59 -31.52 -24.38 10.37
N ARG A 60 -32.40 -24.94 11.20
CA ARG A 60 -33.01 -24.28 12.35
C ARG A 60 -32.02 -24.37 13.53
N ALA A 61 -31.29 -23.29 13.80
CA ALA A 61 -30.49 -23.17 15.02
C ALA A 61 -31.40 -22.80 16.20
N GLY A 62 -31.24 -23.50 17.33
CA GLY A 62 -31.97 -23.23 18.57
C GLY A 62 -31.60 -21.88 19.20
N PRO A 63 -32.45 -21.33 20.08
CA PRO A 63 -32.25 -20.00 20.63
C PRO A 63 -31.02 -19.95 21.54
N PRO A 64 -30.09 -18.99 21.35
CA PRO A 64 -29.01 -18.77 22.30
C PRO A 64 -29.53 -18.14 23.60
N ALA A 65 -28.86 -18.47 24.71
CA ALA A 65 -29.10 -17.90 26.03
C ALA A 65 -28.90 -16.36 26.01
N PRO A 66 -29.64 -15.61 26.87
CA PRO A 66 -29.53 -14.15 26.91
C PRO A 66 -28.12 -13.73 27.38
N ALA A 67 -27.33 -13.21 26.45
CA ALA A 67 -26.11 -12.50 26.78
C ALA A 67 -26.48 -11.15 27.41
N HIS A 68 -25.91 -10.85 28.58
CA HIS A 68 -25.97 -9.51 29.15
C HIS A 68 -25.39 -8.51 28.13
N PRO A 69 -26.12 -7.43 27.78
CA PRO A 69 -25.60 -6.44 26.86
C PRO A 69 -24.47 -5.69 27.57
N VAL A 70 -23.24 -5.99 27.18
CA VAL A 70 -22.15 -5.02 27.34
C VAL A 70 -22.49 -3.91 26.34
N VAL A 71 -23.09 -2.84 26.85
CA VAL A 71 -23.25 -1.60 26.09
C VAL A 71 -21.85 -1.04 25.88
N ARG A 72 -21.20 -1.45 24.77
CA ARG A 72 -20.14 -0.64 24.19
C ARG A 72 -20.83 0.60 23.63
N PRO A 73 -20.43 1.82 24.00
CA PRO A 73 -20.90 3.00 23.30
C PRO A 73 -20.51 2.79 21.84
N ASP A 74 -21.51 2.72 20.96
CA ASP A 74 -21.33 2.46 19.54
C ASP A 74 -20.77 3.74 18.91
N PRO A 75 -19.45 3.86 18.67
CA PRO A 75 -18.93 5.03 17.99
C PRO A 75 -19.21 4.76 16.52
N SER A 76 -20.38 5.15 16.02
CA SER A 76 -20.64 5.13 14.58
C SER A 76 -20.23 6.48 14.01
N ALA A 77 -18.92 6.70 13.82
CA ALA A 77 -18.50 7.82 13.00
C ALA A 77 -19.16 7.73 11.63
N SER A 78 -19.40 8.89 11.00
CA SER A 78 -19.93 8.95 9.64
C SER A 78 -19.11 8.04 8.71
N PRO A 79 -19.73 7.33 7.74
CA PRO A 79 -18.99 6.55 6.76
C PRO A 79 -17.98 7.38 5.95
N VAL A 80 -18.26 8.69 5.80
CA VAL A 80 -17.32 9.65 5.22
C VAL A 80 -16.88 10.64 6.28
N GLN A 81 -15.57 10.83 6.40
CA GLN A 81 -14.93 11.66 7.41
C GLN A 81 -13.94 12.61 6.74
N GLN A 82 -13.74 13.78 7.34
CA GLN A 82 -12.70 14.72 6.95
C GLN A 82 -11.78 14.94 8.14
N PRO A 83 -10.46 15.02 7.93
CA PRO A 83 -9.54 15.34 9.00
C PRO A 83 -9.80 16.77 9.52
N PRO A 84 -9.55 17.06 10.80
CA PRO A 84 -9.54 18.45 11.25
C PRO A 84 -8.45 19.24 10.50
N PRO A 85 -8.61 20.57 10.36
CA PRO A 85 -7.65 21.41 9.64
C PRO A 85 -6.25 21.39 10.27
N VAL A 86 -6.17 21.09 11.57
CA VAL A 86 -4.93 20.89 12.30
C VAL A 86 -4.97 19.54 13.02
N LEU A 87 -4.05 18.65 12.67
CA LEU A 87 -3.89 17.37 13.35
C LEU A 87 -3.10 17.53 14.64
N GLY A 88 -3.66 17.04 15.75
CA GLY A 88 -2.95 16.93 17.04
C GLY A 88 -1.80 15.92 16.94
N LEU A 89 -0.64 16.25 17.52
CA LEU A 89 0.47 15.30 17.63
C LEU A 89 0.24 14.39 18.83
N ILE A 90 0.27 13.08 18.60
CA ILE A 90 0.21 12.08 19.68
C ILE A 90 1.61 11.58 20.05
N ASP A 91 1.73 11.07 21.26
CA ASP A 91 2.90 10.31 21.68
C ASP A 91 2.82 8.89 21.10
N ASP A 92 3.60 8.64 20.04
CA ASP A 92 3.77 7.33 19.42
C ASP A 92 5.26 7.10 19.17
N PRO A 93 5.80 5.89 19.39
CA PRO A 93 7.19 5.57 19.09
C PRO A 93 7.64 5.94 17.67
N LEU A 94 6.74 5.91 16.67
CA LEU A 94 7.04 6.32 15.29
C LEU A 94 7.36 7.81 15.16
N GLY A 95 6.99 8.64 16.15
CA GLY A 95 7.39 10.05 16.21
C GLY A 95 8.92 10.24 16.17
N ARG A 96 9.68 9.20 16.52
CA ARG A 96 11.15 9.18 16.52
C ARG A 96 11.79 8.84 15.17
N LEU A 97 11.01 8.59 14.12
CA LEU A 97 11.52 8.35 12.75
C LEU A 97 12.39 9.50 12.20
N GLY A 98 12.22 10.69 12.75
CA GLY A 98 13.01 11.89 12.43
C GLY A 98 14.30 12.04 13.23
N ASP A 99 14.53 11.21 14.26
CA ASP A 99 15.67 11.34 15.16
C ASP A 99 16.99 11.13 14.42
N ARG A 100 18.07 11.64 15.03
CA ARG A 100 19.43 11.44 14.54
C ARG A 100 19.84 9.98 14.68
N ILE A 101 20.68 9.52 13.74
CA ILE A 101 21.29 8.19 13.81
C ILE A 101 22.16 8.13 15.07
N ALA A 102 21.87 7.15 15.92
CA ALA A 102 22.58 6.92 17.18
C ALA A 102 23.75 5.93 17.03
N ALA A 103 23.64 4.98 16.09
CA ALA A 103 24.67 3.97 15.82
C ALA A 103 24.45 3.30 14.44
N PRO A 104 25.47 2.68 13.84
CA PRO A 104 25.27 1.72 12.75
C PRO A 104 24.60 0.43 13.26
N LEU A 105 23.84 -0.25 12.40
CA LEU A 105 23.18 -1.53 12.70
C LEU A 105 24.19 -2.63 13.01
N SER A 106 25.34 -2.65 12.32
CA SER A 106 26.42 -3.61 12.55
C SER A 106 26.97 -3.59 13.98
N ALA A 107 27.06 -2.41 14.60
CA ALA A 107 27.58 -2.24 15.96
C ALA A 107 26.50 -2.45 17.02
N ARG A 108 25.24 -2.15 16.68
CA ARG A 108 24.10 -2.26 17.60
C ARG A 108 22.88 -2.77 16.84
N PRO A 109 22.70 -4.09 16.69
CA PRO A 109 21.48 -4.67 16.13
C PRO A 109 20.22 -4.28 16.94
N VAL A 110 19.04 -4.56 16.39
CA VAL A 110 17.75 -4.40 17.08
C VAL A 110 17.23 -5.76 17.52
N ASP A 111 16.45 -5.82 18.60
CA ASP A 111 15.65 -7.02 18.88
C ASP A 111 14.46 -7.10 17.92
N ARG A 112 13.84 -5.94 17.69
CA ARG A 112 12.76 -5.72 16.72
C ARG A 112 12.81 -4.29 16.18
N ALA A 113 12.67 -4.12 14.87
CA ALA A 113 12.43 -2.83 14.26
C ALA A 113 10.93 -2.52 14.23
N LEU A 114 10.57 -1.30 14.62
CA LEU A 114 9.21 -0.77 14.48
C LEU A 114 8.96 -0.23 13.06
N ALA A 115 10.01 0.31 12.45
CA ALA A 115 9.94 0.92 11.13
C ALA A 115 11.30 1.01 10.46
N LEU A 116 11.26 1.05 9.13
CA LEU A 116 12.35 1.49 8.27
C LEU A 116 11.96 2.79 7.59
N ARG A 117 12.93 3.68 7.41
CA ARG A 117 12.77 4.92 6.64
C ARG A 117 13.97 5.10 5.75
N GLN A 118 13.76 5.53 4.52
CA GLN A 118 14.85 5.97 3.65
C GLN A 118 14.61 7.43 3.31
N PRO A 119 15.33 8.38 3.94
CA PRO A 119 15.20 9.78 3.58
C PRO A 119 15.53 9.99 2.10
N VAL A 120 14.80 10.90 1.46
CA VAL A 120 15.03 11.31 0.08
C VAL A 120 15.11 12.82 0.06
N ASP A 121 16.16 13.37 -0.53
CA ASP A 121 16.30 14.81 -0.72
C ASP A 121 15.19 15.27 -1.70
N PRO A 122 14.28 16.16 -1.31
CA PRO A 122 13.16 16.57 -2.16
C PRO A 122 13.60 17.43 -3.36
N LYS A 123 14.82 17.97 -3.37
CA LYS A 123 15.38 18.78 -4.46
C LYS A 123 16.11 17.91 -5.48
N THR A 124 16.94 16.97 -5.02
CA THR A 124 17.76 16.14 -5.92
C THR A 124 17.10 14.80 -6.24
N GLY A 125 16.21 14.32 -5.38
CA GLY A 125 15.64 12.97 -5.46
C GLY A 125 16.61 11.87 -4.99
N GLU A 126 17.79 12.24 -4.50
CA GLU A 126 18.78 11.27 -4.01
C GLU A 126 18.31 10.65 -2.70
N ALA A 127 18.42 9.33 -2.62
CA ALA A 127 18.06 8.57 -1.43
C ALA A 127 19.27 8.41 -0.51
N GLU A 128 19.09 8.72 0.77
CA GLU A 128 20.06 8.44 1.82
C GLU A 128 20.08 6.94 2.19
N PRO A 129 21.04 6.49 3.02
CA PRO A 129 20.99 5.16 3.63
C PRO A 129 19.66 4.91 4.37
N VAL A 130 19.23 3.64 4.37
CA VAL A 130 18.04 3.23 5.12
C VAL A 130 18.31 3.36 6.62
N ARG A 131 17.36 3.92 7.34
CA ARG A 131 17.37 4.05 8.80
C ARG A 131 16.43 3.03 9.43
N VAL A 132 16.84 2.43 10.54
CA VAL A 132 16.11 1.42 11.30
C VAL A 132 15.70 2.01 12.64
N LEU A 133 14.40 2.14 12.90
CA LEU A 133 13.89 2.50 14.22
C LEU A 133 13.63 1.23 15.04
N GLY A 134 14.43 1.00 16.08
CA GLY A 134 14.26 -0.11 17.01
C GLY A 134 13.07 0.08 17.96
N ASP A 135 12.62 -1.00 18.57
CA ASP A 135 11.67 -1.02 19.69
C ASP A 135 12.25 -0.43 20.97
N ASP A 136 13.58 -0.38 21.10
CA ASP A 136 14.31 0.44 22.08
C ASP A 136 14.26 1.96 21.79
N GLY A 137 13.60 2.35 20.69
CA GLY A 137 13.41 3.72 20.25
C GLY A 137 14.63 4.35 19.59
N LEU A 138 15.76 3.65 19.47
CA LEU A 138 16.95 4.23 18.84
C LEU A 138 16.90 4.07 17.32
N VAL A 139 17.31 5.12 16.61
CA VAL A 139 17.48 5.11 15.15
C VAL A 139 18.89 4.68 14.80
N ARG A 140 19.00 3.69 13.91
CA ARG A 140 20.27 3.16 13.39
C ARG A 140 20.38 3.35 11.89
N GLU A 141 21.60 3.38 11.37
CA GLU A 141 21.86 3.28 9.94
C GLU A 141 21.96 1.81 9.51
N LEU A 142 21.34 1.43 8.40
CA LEU A 142 21.53 0.13 7.77
C LEU A 142 22.85 0.13 6.98
N ASP A 143 23.94 -0.21 7.65
CA ASP A 143 25.31 -0.13 7.11
C ASP A 143 25.87 -1.48 6.62
N VAL A 144 25.16 -2.58 6.90
CA VAL A 144 25.61 -3.94 6.53
C VAL A 144 25.39 -4.30 5.06
N VAL A 145 24.71 -3.43 4.30
CA VAL A 145 24.53 -3.59 2.86
C VAL A 145 24.43 -2.24 2.16
N THR A 146 25.06 -2.14 0.98
CA THR A 146 24.83 -1.05 0.04
C THR A 146 23.74 -1.47 -0.94
N LEU A 147 22.63 -0.74 -0.94
CA LEU A 147 21.50 -0.96 -1.84
C LEU A 147 21.61 -0.01 -3.03
N ALA A 148 21.46 -0.54 -4.24
CA ALA A 148 21.28 0.28 -5.42
C ALA A 148 19.82 0.73 -5.54
N PRO A 149 19.54 1.85 -6.24
CA PRO A 149 18.19 2.16 -6.67
C PRO A 149 17.55 0.98 -7.42
N THR A 150 16.28 0.69 -7.14
CA THR A 150 15.51 -0.24 -7.98
C THR A 150 15.33 0.38 -9.35
N ARG A 151 15.39 -0.43 -10.40
CA ARG A 151 15.28 0.03 -11.78
C ARG A 151 14.27 -0.80 -12.54
N ASP A 152 13.39 -0.15 -13.31
CA ASP A 152 12.47 -0.84 -14.22
C ASP A 152 13.10 -1.15 -15.58
N ALA A 153 12.39 -1.93 -16.41
CA ALA A 153 12.84 -2.26 -17.76
C ALA A 153 13.01 -1.03 -18.69
N SER A 154 12.43 0.12 -18.34
CA SER A 154 12.56 1.37 -19.10
C SER A 154 13.72 2.25 -18.59
N GLY A 155 14.36 1.85 -17.49
CA GLY A 155 15.46 2.57 -16.88
C GLY A 155 15.07 3.66 -15.89
N ASN A 156 13.81 3.70 -15.45
CA ASN A 156 13.43 4.56 -14.35
C ASN A 156 14.08 4.04 -13.06
N GLU A 157 14.56 4.93 -12.17
CA GLU A 157 15.19 4.57 -10.89
C GLU A 157 14.43 5.09 -9.65
N ALA A 158 14.25 4.23 -8.65
CA ALA A 158 13.51 4.52 -7.42
C ALA A 158 14.28 4.04 -6.19
N ALA A 159 13.96 4.64 -5.04
CA ALA A 159 14.51 4.22 -3.76
C ALA A 159 14.24 2.71 -3.51
N PRO A 160 15.24 1.96 -3.02
CA PRO A 160 15.11 0.51 -2.80
C PRO A 160 14.18 0.15 -1.65
N LEU A 161 14.00 1.03 -0.65
CA LEU A 161 13.02 0.80 0.40
C LEU A 161 11.60 0.95 -0.14
N LYS A 162 10.77 -0.08 0.05
CA LYS A 162 9.32 -0.06 -0.25
C LYS A 162 8.53 -0.28 1.04
N PRO A 163 7.25 0.12 1.11
CA PRO A 163 6.43 -0.08 2.30
C PRO A 163 6.31 -1.53 2.79
N GLY A 164 6.48 -2.52 1.91
CA GLY A 164 6.49 -3.94 2.25
C GLY A 164 7.87 -4.52 2.61
N SER A 165 8.93 -3.72 2.72
CA SER A 165 10.30 -4.21 2.96
C SER A 165 10.51 -4.82 4.34
N LEU A 166 9.89 -4.30 5.40
CA LEU A 166 10.05 -4.77 6.77
C LEU A 166 9.10 -5.93 7.06
N SER A 167 9.64 -7.01 7.65
CA SER A 167 8.83 -8.16 8.04
C SER A 167 7.84 -7.81 9.15
N PRO A 168 6.70 -8.53 9.26
CA PRO A 168 5.70 -8.23 10.28
C PRO A 168 6.23 -8.29 11.71
N ASP A 169 7.15 -9.21 11.98
CA ASP A 169 7.81 -9.36 13.29
C ASP A 169 8.92 -8.31 13.52
N GLY A 170 9.24 -7.48 12.52
CA GLY A 170 10.24 -6.42 12.59
C GLY A 170 11.68 -6.94 12.67
N ARG A 171 11.94 -8.23 12.48
CA ARG A 171 13.27 -8.83 12.66
C ARG A 171 14.09 -8.92 11.39
N THR A 172 13.44 -8.82 10.23
CA THR A 172 14.06 -9.00 8.93
C THR A 172 13.59 -7.92 7.97
N ALA A 173 14.47 -7.45 7.10
CA ALA A 173 14.09 -6.63 5.97
C ALA A 173 14.46 -7.26 4.65
N ALA A 174 13.69 -6.99 3.61
CA ALA A 174 13.96 -7.42 2.27
C ALA A 174 13.90 -6.24 1.29
N PHE A 175 14.78 -6.28 0.29
CA PHE A 175 14.93 -5.27 -0.74
C PHE A 175 15.02 -5.95 -2.09
N ALA A 176 14.11 -5.58 -2.99
CA ALA A 176 14.21 -5.95 -4.38
C ALA A 176 15.39 -5.20 -5.02
N GLN A 177 16.20 -5.90 -5.81
CA GLN A 177 17.31 -5.34 -6.58
C GLN A 177 17.29 -5.94 -7.99
N VAL A 178 17.99 -5.32 -8.93
CA VAL A 178 18.12 -5.89 -10.27
C VAL A 178 18.89 -7.22 -10.18
N GLY A 179 18.24 -8.32 -10.55
CA GLY A 179 18.84 -9.66 -10.56
C GLY A 179 18.93 -10.39 -9.22
N GLU A 180 18.49 -9.78 -8.11
CA GLU A 180 18.53 -10.42 -6.79
C GLU A 180 17.53 -9.85 -5.79
N VAL A 181 17.32 -10.61 -4.72
CA VAL A 181 16.62 -10.18 -3.51
C VAL A 181 17.61 -10.15 -2.36
N VAL A 182 17.78 -8.99 -1.75
CA VAL A 182 18.62 -8.82 -0.56
C VAL A 182 17.75 -8.93 0.67
N VAL A 183 18.10 -9.83 1.58
CA VAL A 183 17.42 -10.01 2.87
C VAL A 183 18.40 -9.77 4.01
N VAL A 184 18.04 -8.88 4.94
CA VAL A 184 18.85 -8.50 6.09
C VAL A 184 18.18 -8.97 7.37
N ASP A 185 18.88 -9.80 8.15
CA ASP A 185 18.54 -10.09 9.55
C ASP A 185 18.95 -8.87 10.40
N LEU A 186 17.96 -8.11 10.86
CA LEU A 186 18.18 -6.88 11.62
C LEU A 186 18.66 -7.15 13.05
N THR A 187 18.49 -8.39 13.53
CA THR A 187 18.86 -8.82 14.88
C THR A 187 20.30 -9.31 14.98
N LYS A 188 20.88 -9.71 13.84
CA LYS A 188 22.26 -10.16 13.72
C LYS A 188 23.12 -9.27 12.82
N ALA A 189 22.50 -8.27 12.20
CA ALA A 189 23.10 -7.45 11.16
C ALA A 189 23.76 -8.31 10.05
N ALA A 190 23.05 -9.36 9.63
CA ALA A 190 23.55 -10.34 8.65
C ALA A 190 22.78 -10.25 7.34
N VAL A 191 23.45 -10.47 6.22
CA VAL A 191 22.87 -10.32 4.87
C VAL A 191 22.85 -11.65 4.13
N ARG A 192 21.72 -11.94 3.49
CA ARG A 192 21.54 -13.02 2.53
C ARG A 192 21.09 -12.45 1.19
N ARG A 193 21.54 -13.05 0.10
CA ARG A 193 21.24 -12.64 -1.27
C ARG A 193 20.68 -13.83 -2.03
N TYR A 194 19.52 -13.67 -2.64
CA TYR A 194 18.88 -14.69 -3.44
C TYR A 194 18.87 -14.25 -4.91
N PRO A 195 19.64 -14.91 -5.79
CA PRO A 195 19.58 -14.62 -7.22
C PRO A 195 18.16 -14.79 -7.76
N LEU A 196 17.65 -13.76 -8.43
CA LEU A 196 16.32 -13.78 -9.03
C LEU A 196 16.31 -12.83 -10.23
N ALA A 197 16.21 -13.40 -11.43
CA ALA A 197 16.28 -12.62 -12.65
C ALA A 197 15.11 -11.62 -12.76
N GLY A 198 15.42 -10.41 -13.20
CA GLY A 198 14.42 -9.39 -13.50
C GLY A 198 14.82 -8.00 -13.02
N TYR A 199 14.01 -7.03 -13.44
CA TYR A 199 14.02 -5.67 -12.94
C TYR A 199 13.12 -5.61 -11.70
N LEU A 200 13.57 -6.23 -10.60
CA LEU A 200 12.74 -6.36 -9.40
C LEU A 200 12.62 -5.01 -8.72
N GLU A 201 11.38 -4.63 -8.42
CA GLU A 201 11.02 -3.32 -7.86
C GLU A 201 10.15 -3.44 -6.62
N HIS A 202 9.48 -4.58 -6.45
CA HIS A 202 8.51 -4.82 -5.40
C HIS A 202 9.01 -5.84 -4.42
N VAL A 203 8.77 -5.58 -3.14
CA VAL A 203 8.99 -6.52 -2.06
C VAL A 203 7.90 -6.36 -1.02
N VAL A 204 7.34 -7.48 -0.56
CA VAL A 204 6.29 -7.50 0.44
C VAL A 204 6.29 -8.82 1.20
N TRP A 205 6.01 -8.74 2.49
CA TRP A 205 5.81 -9.89 3.35
C TRP A 205 4.33 -10.26 3.43
N ALA A 206 4.02 -11.52 3.19
CA ALA A 206 2.70 -12.11 3.40
C ALA A 206 2.77 -13.12 4.56
N GLY A 207 2.77 -12.60 5.79
CA GLY A 207 3.19 -13.37 6.96
C GLY A 207 4.70 -13.64 6.92
N ASP A 208 5.09 -14.90 6.88
CA ASP A 208 6.48 -15.36 6.75
C ASP A 208 6.95 -15.49 5.29
N ARG A 209 6.01 -15.46 4.34
CA ARG A 209 6.26 -15.59 2.90
C ARG A 209 6.86 -14.29 2.35
N LEU A 210 7.95 -14.41 1.61
CA LEU A 210 8.61 -13.29 0.94
C LEU A 210 8.16 -13.22 -0.51
N LEU A 211 7.42 -12.17 -0.86
CA LEU A 211 6.93 -11.94 -2.21
C LEU A 211 7.72 -10.80 -2.85
N VAL A 212 8.19 -11.01 -4.07
CA VAL A 212 9.03 -10.08 -4.81
C VAL A 212 8.55 -10.00 -6.24
N GLY A 213 8.61 -8.83 -6.88
CA GLY A 213 8.15 -8.72 -8.25
C GLY A 213 8.75 -7.58 -9.04
N ASP A 214 8.57 -7.66 -10.34
CA ASP A 214 8.76 -6.57 -11.29
C ASP A 214 7.38 -6.02 -11.72
N ASN A 215 7.29 -5.37 -12.89
CA ASN A 215 6.02 -4.83 -13.38
C ASN A 215 5.00 -5.87 -13.86
N ASP A 216 5.46 -7.07 -14.21
CA ASP A 216 4.66 -8.06 -14.93
C ASP A 216 4.63 -9.42 -14.23
N THR A 217 5.54 -9.66 -13.28
CA THR A 217 5.68 -10.94 -12.60
C THR A 217 5.85 -10.75 -11.10
N ALA A 218 5.06 -11.49 -10.33
CA ALA A 218 5.29 -11.72 -8.91
C ALA A 218 5.90 -13.10 -8.69
N TYR A 219 6.80 -13.19 -7.71
CA TYR A 219 7.48 -14.38 -7.26
C TYR A 219 7.28 -14.53 -5.76
N GLU A 220 7.22 -15.77 -5.31
CA GLU A 220 7.45 -16.11 -3.90
C GLU A 220 8.82 -16.76 -3.78
N VAL A 221 9.63 -16.25 -2.84
CA VAL A 221 10.99 -16.69 -2.59
C VAL A 221 11.03 -17.49 -1.29
N ASP A 222 11.48 -18.74 -1.39
CA ASP A 222 11.84 -19.55 -0.23
C ASP A 222 13.17 -19.06 0.34
N ARG A 223 13.17 -18.61 1.60
CA ARG A 223 14.33 -17.98 2.24
C ARG A 223 15.39 -18.96 2.74
N ASP A 224 15.07 -20.24 2.78
CA ASP A 224 16.01 -21.26 3.24
C ASP A 224 16.80 -21.83 2.06
N THR A 225 16.13 -22.02 0.93
CA THR A 225 16.69 -22.59 -0.29
C THR A 225 17.07 -21.56 -1.34
N GLY A 226 16.49 -20.35 -1.27
CA GLY A 226 16.62 -19.32 -2.31
C GLY A 226 15.83 -19.61 -3.58
N THR A 227 15.02 -20.69 -3.60
CA THR A 227 14.20 -21.02 -4.76
C THR A 227 13.03 -20.05 -4.90
N ALA A 228 12.66 -19.72 -6.14
CA ALA A 228 11.57 -18.79 -6.42
C ALA A 228 10.51 -19.47 -7.31
N ARG A 229 9.24 -19.26 -6.99
CA ARG A 229 8.10 -19.70 -7.81
C ARG A 229 7.28 -18.50 -8.26
N LYS A 230 6.82 -18.52 -9.52
CA LYS A 230 5.93 -17.47 -10.04
C LYS A 230 4.56 -17.56 -9.39
N LEU A 231 3.96 -16.40 -9.13
CA LEU A 231 2.61 -16.25 -8.63
C LEU A 231 1.72 -15.56 -9.68
N PRO A 232 0.45 -15.98 -9.81
CA PRO A 232 -0.49 -15.35 -10.74
C PRO A 232 -1.13 -14.09 -10.15
N VAL A 233 -0.36 -13.26 -9.45
CA VAL A 233 -0.84 -12.02 -8.80
C VAL A 233 -0.13 -10.81 -9.37
N ASP A 234 -0.83 -9.67 -9.41
CA ASP A 234 -0.20 -8.38 -9.73
C ASP A 234 0.57 -7.87 -8.51
N PRO A 235 1.91 -7.68 -8.61
CA PRO A 235 2.70 -7.19 -7.49
C PRO A 235 2.34 -5.75 -7.08
N TRP A 236 1.75 -4.95 -7.97
CA TRP A 236 1.31 -3.58 -7.65
C TRP A 236 0.02 -3.56 -6.83
N GLY A 237 -0.99 -4.32 -7.27
CA GLY A 237 -2.28 -4.41 -6.57
C GLY A 237 -2.29 -5.30 -5.32
N LEU A 238 -1.24 -6.07 -5.04
CA LEU A 238 -1.21 -7.01 -3.93
C LEU A 238 -1.39 -6.33 -2.57
N VAL A 239 -2.37 -6.76 -1.80
CA VAL A 239 -2.67 -6.29 -0.45
C VAL A 239 -1.80 -7.03 0.56
N VAL A 240 -1.17 -6.32 1.50
CA VAL A 240 -0.41 -6.94 2.60
C VAL A 240 -1.39 -7.64 3.54
N PRO A 241 -1.34 -8.98 3.69
CA PRO A 241 -2.23 -9.67 4.58
C PRO A 241 -1.88 -9.38 6.04
N GLU A 242 -2.89 -9.47 6.91
CA GLU A 242 -2.65 -9.50 8.35
C GLU A 242 -1.77 -10.72 8.68
N PRO A 243 -0.74 -10.61 9.54
CA PRO A 243 0.22 -11.69 9.75
C PRO A 243 -0.41 -13.00 10.26
N ALA A 244 -1.51 -12.90 11.00
CA ALA A 244 -2.27 -14.04 11.50
C ALA A 244 -3.09 -14.77 10.40
N ARG A 245 -3.15 -14.24 9.17
CA ARG A 245 -3.92 -14.77 8.04
C ARG A 245 -3.09 -14.80 6.74
N PRO A 246 -1.96 -15.51 6.67
CA PRO A 246 -1.08 -15.48 5.49
C PRO A 246 -1.56 -16.32 4.30
N GLY A 247 -2.71 -17.00 4.43
CA GLY A 247 -3.20 -17.97 3.45
C GLY A 247 -3.49 -17.35 2.08
N ASP A 248 -4.71 -16.85 1.89
CA ASP A 248 -5.12 -16.31 0.59
C ASP A 248 -4.41 -14.99 0.33
N LEU A 249 -4.04 -14.76 -0.94
CA LEU A 249 -3.55 -13.47 -1.37
C LEU A 249 -4.71 -12.64 -1.90
N LEU A 250 -4.72 -11.35 -1.57
CA LEU A 250 -5.68 -10.40 -2.08
C LEU A 250 -4.97 -9.39 -2.97
N THR A 251 -5.60 -9.00 -4.08
CA THR A 251 -5.19 -7.80 -4.82
C THR A 251 -6.36 -6.83 -4.86
N LEU A 252 -6.10 -5.54 -4.71
CA LEU A 252 -7.05 -4.47 -4.90
C LEU A 252 -6.56 -3.57 -6.02
N GLY A 253 -7.36 -3.46 -7.08
CA GLY A 253 -7.02 -2.69 -8.27
C GLY A 253 -7.99 -2.95 -9.41
N GLY A 254 -7.77 -2.30 -10.54
CA GLY A 254 -8.65 -2.42 -11.70
C GLY A 254 -8.17 -1.62 -12.90
N ALA A 255 -8.79 -1.89 -14.04
CA ALA A 255 -8.65 -1.14 -15.28
C ALA A 255 -9.98 -0.40 -15.57
N GLU A 256 -10.19 0.04 -16.82
CA GLU A 256 -11.32 0.86 -17.27
C GLU A 256 -12.72 0.33 -16.87
N ASP A 257 -12.86 -0.97 -16.59
CA ASP A 257 -14.11 -1.61 -16.16
C ASP A 257 -14.45 -1.44 -14.66
N GLY A 258 -13.57 -0.77 -13.90
CA GLY A 258 -13.75 -0.47 -12.48
C GLY A 258 -12.79 -1.20 -11.54
N LEU A 259 -12.77 -0.76 -10.29
CA LEU A 259 -11.95 -1.36 -9.23
C LEU A 259 -12.54 -2.71 -8.77
N SER A 260 -11.66 -3.64 -8.39
CA SER A 260 -12.05 -4.94 -7.86
C SER A 260 -11.12 -5.42 -6.76
N VAL A 261 -11.67 -6.16 -5.79
CA VAL A 261 -10.91 -7.04 -4.91
C VAL A 261 -10.85 -8.40 -5.57
N ARG A 262 -9.65 -8.92 -5.79
CA ARG A 262 -9.44 -10.29 -6.28
C ARG A 262 -8.79 -11.13 -5.20
N ARG A 263 -9.34 -12.31 -4.96
CA ARG A 263 -8.86 -13.28 -3.97
C ARG A 263 -8.27 -14.48 -4.66
N PHE A 264 -7.03 -14.79 -4.32
CA PHE A 264 -6.27 -15.92 -4.84
C PHE A 264 -6.15 -16.97 -3.73
N PRO A 265 -6.88 -18.10 -3.84
CA PRO A 265 -6.88 -19.11 -2.79
C PRO A 265 -5.49 -19.73 -2.57
N ALA A 266 -5.09 -19.91 -1.31
CA ALA A 266 -3.84 -20.56 -0.96
C ALA A 266 -3.74 -22.00 -1.50
N ALA A 267 -4.87 -22.70 -1.51
CA ALA A 267 -5.00 -24.06 -2.02
C ALA A 267 -4.90 -24.15 -3.57
N GLY A 268 -4.78 -23.02 -4.27
CA GLY A 268 -4.88 -22.93 -5.71
C GLY A 268 -6.33 -22.88 -6.21
N GLY A 269 -6.49 -22.65 -7.51
CA GLY A 269 -7.79 -22.50 -8.16
C GLY A 269 -7.96 -21.14 -8.85
N ALA A 270 -9.14 -20.93 -9.43
CA ALA A 270 -9.47 -19.67 -10.08
C ALA A 270 -9.63 -18.54 -9.05
N PRO A 271 -9.09 -17.33 -9.32
CA PRO A 271 -9.28 -16.20 -8.43
C PRO A 271 -10.75 -15.79 -8.40
N GLN A 272 -11.25 -15.45 -7.22
CA GLN A 272 -12.57 -14.84 -7.05
C GLN A 272 -12.43 -13.33 -7.23
N GLN A 273 -13.40 -12.70 -7.89
CA GLN A 273 -13.40 -11.26 -8.13
C GLN A 273 -14.68 -10.64 -7.60
N LEU A 274 -14.52 -9.53 -6.87
CA LEU A 274 -15.59 -8.73 -6.31
C LEU A 274 -15.40 -7.29 -6.78
N SER A 275 -16.40 -6.72 -7.45
CA SER A 275 -16.34 -5.31 -7.84
C SER A 275 -16.36 -4.41 -6.61
N VAL A 276 -15.54 -3.38 -6.61
CA VAL A 276 -15.54 -2.38 -5.54
C VAL A 276 -16.75 -1.47 -5.74
N GLY A 277 -17.61 -1.43 -4.73
CA GLY A 277 -18.87 -0.69 -4.76
C GLY A 277 -18.92 0.44 -3.74
N THR A 278 -19.84 1.38 -3.94
CA THR A 278 -20.09 2.52 -3.04
C THR A 278 -21.11 2.21 -1.95
N GLY A 279 -21.39 0.93 -1.69
CA GLY A 279 -22.63 0.47 -1.04
C GLY A 279 -22.96 1.12 0.30
N ASP A 280 -21.93 1.33 1.13
CA ASP A 280 -22.11 1.91 2.48
C ASP A 280 -21.76 3.41 2.53
N LEU A 281 -21.42 4.01 1.38
CA LEU A 281 -21.10 5.44 1.29
C LEU A 281 -22.35 6.25 0.91
N PRO A 282 -22.45 7.51 1.37
CA PRO A 282 -23.47 8.44 0.89
C PRO A 282 -23.39 8.64 -0.63
N PRO A 283 -24.51 8.98 -1.30
CA PRO A 283 -24.50 9.29 -2.73
C PRO A 283 -23.47 10.36 -3.09
N GLY A 284 -22.76 10.16 -4.20
CA GLY A 284 -21.70 11.06 -4.68
C GLY A 284 -20.31 10.76 -4.12
N TYR A 285 -20.16 9.77 -3.23
CA TYR A 285 -18.85 9.34 -2.73
C TYR A 285 -18.42 8.00 -3.34
N ARG A 286 -17.18 7.95 -3.85
CA ARG A 286 -16.59 6.71 -4.39
C ARG A 286 -15.07 6.74 -4.39
N LEU A 287 -14.50 5.54 -4.37
CA LEU A 287 -13.09 5.28 -4.67
C LEU A 287 -12.97 5.00 -6.18
N ASP A 288 -12.22 5.82 -6.90
CA ASP A 288 -12.11 5.79 -8.36
C ASP A 288 -10.85 5.05 -8.85
N GLU A 289 -9.73 5.26 -8.16
CA GLU A 289 -8.42 4.68 -8.45
C GLU A 289 -7.73 4.37 -7.12
N VAL A 290 -6.83 3.39 -7.11
CA VAL A 290 -6.02 3.05 -5.93
C VAL A 290 -4.55 3.32 -6.18
N TYR A 291 -3.85 3.78 -5.15
CA TYR A 291 -2.41 4.07 -5.17
C TYR A 291 -1.68 3.32 -4.08
N GLY A 292 -0.44 2.96 -4.37
CA GLY A 292 0.38 2.19 -3.44
C GLY A 292 -0.29 0.89 -3.04
N ARG A 293 0.16 0.34 -1.91
CA ARG A 293 -0.27 -0.96 -1.44
C ARG A 293 -1.47 -0.89 -0.50
N GLY A 294 -2.39 -1.84 -0.62
CA GLY A 294 -3.44 -2.05 0.38
C GLY A 294 -2.93 -2.82 1.58
N TRP A 295 -3.56 -2.64 2.75
CA TRP A 295 -3.22 -3.36 3.97
C TRP A 295 -4.45 -4.00 4.59
N GLN A 296 -4.39 -5.30 4.86
CA GLN A 296 -5.51 -6.06 5.41
C GLN A 296 -5.47 -6.13 6.94
N ARG A 297 -6.64 -6.05 7.56
CA ARG A 297 -6.90 -6.42 8.95
C ARG A 297 -8.25 -7.11 9.07
N GLY A 298 -8.26 -8.39 9.42
CA GLY A 298 -9.46 -9.21 9.32
C GLY A 298 -10.01 -9.19 7.89
N ASP A 299 -11.24 -8.72 7.73
CA ASP A 299 -11.91 -8.62 6.43
C ASP A 299 -11.88 -7.17 5.87
N ARG A 300 -11.10 -6.28 6.47
CA ARG A 300 -10.97 -4.88 6.06
C ARG A 300 -9.66 -4.65 5.32
N ILE A 301 -9.69 -3.93 4.21
CA ILE A 301 -8.53 -3.48 3.45
C ILE A 301 -8.47 -1.95 3.55
N ALA A 302 -7.42 -1.40 4.15
CA ALA A 302 -7.13 0.02 4.08
C ALA A 302 -6.33 0.32 2.80
N GLN A 303 -6.78 1.31 2.03
CA GLN A 303 -6.22 1.62 0.72
C GLN A 303 -6.24 3.13 0.46
N ALA A 304 -5.13 3.68 -0.03
CA ALA A 304 -5.08 5.05 -0.53
C ALA A 304 -5.59 5.10 -1.98
N GLY A 305 -6.20 6.22 -2.37
CA GLY A 305 -6.71 6.34 -3.73
C GLY A 305 -7.27 7.70 -4.11
N TRP A 306 -7.62 7.79 -5.40
CA TRP A 306 -8.38 8.88 -5.99
C TRP A 306 -9.84 8.70 -5.65
N THR A 307 -10.52 9.79 -5.32
CA THR A 307 -11.90 9.75 -4.87
C THR A 307 -12.74 10.81 -5.56
N THR A 308 -14.03 10.52 -5.65
CA THR A 308 -15.07 11.51 -5.93
C THR A 308 -15.82 11.77 -4.64
N THR A 309 -16.02 13.04 -4.29
CA THR A 309 -16.68 13.50 -3.07
C THR A 309 -17.81 14.48 -3.41
N GLY A 310 -19.05 14.02 -3.28
CA GLY A 310 -20.23 14.74 -3.74
C GLY A 310 -20.23 14.94 -5.26
N SER A 311 -20.06 16.18 -5.71
CA SER A 311 -19.92 16.53 -7.14
C SER A 311 -18.46 16.74 -7.58
N MET A 312 -17.51 16.70 -6.64
CA MET A 312 -16.10 16.95 -6.91
C MET A 312 -15.38 15.65 -7.24
N GLY A 313 -14.92 15.51 -8.48
CA GLY A 313 -13.99 14.44 -8.86
C GLY A 313 -12.55 14.84 -8.57
N GLY A 314 -11.76 13.90 -8.05
CA GLY A 314 -10.32 14.03 -7.90
C GLY A 314 -9.82 14.67 -6.64
N ALA A 315 -10.48 14.32 -5.53
CA ALA A 315 -9.89 14.41 -4.21
C ALA A 315 -9.00 13.19 -3.94
N GLU A 316 -8.04 13.35 -3.05
CA GLU A 316 -7.27 12.24 -2.47
C GLU A 316 -8.02 11.68 -1.25
N GLY A 317 -7.86 10.39 -0.98
CA GLY A 317 -8.50 9.79 0.19
C GLY A 317 -7.90 8.46 0.62
N VAL A 318 -8.33 8.02 1.80
CA VAL A 318 -8.05 6.69 2.34
C VAL A 318 -9.36 5.97 2.57
N ALA A 319 -9.52 4.80 1.95
CA ALA A 319 -10.72 4.00 2.02
C ALA A 319 -10.50 2.74 2.86
N VAL A 320 -11.57 2.28 3.51
CA VAL A 320 -11.66 0.92 4.05
C VAL A 320 -12.63 0.12 3.18
N VAL A 321 -12.13 -0.96 2.57
CA VAL A 321 -12.89 -1.86 1.70
C VAL A 321 -13.14 -3.17 2.43
N ASP A 322 -14.38 -3.66 2.46
CA ASP A 322 -14.68 -5.02 2.94
C ASP A 322 -14.24 -6.04 1.87
N ALA A 323 -13.30 -6.90 2.22
CA ALA A 323 -12.70 -7.89 1.32
C ALA A 323 -13.66 -9.01 0.90
N ARG A 324 -14.77 -9.21 1.61
CA ARG A 324 -15.78 -10.24 1.32
C ARG A 324 -16.85 -9.75 0.36
N THR A 325 -17.12 -8.44 0.34
CA THR A 325 -18.21 -7.86 -0.46
C THR A 325 -17.71 -6.89 -1.54
N GLY A 326 -16.50 -6.34 -1.39
CA GLY A 326 -15.99 -5.24 -2.21
C GLY A 326 -16.58 -3.87 -1.83
N ALA A 327 -17.43 -3.78 -0.82
CA ALA A 327 -18.02 -2.49 -0.43
C ALA A 327 -16.98 -1.58 0.22
N VAL A 328 -16.94 -0.30 -0.18
CA VAL A 328 -16.24 0.74 0.59
C VAL A 328 -17.09 1.08 1.81
N THR A 329 -16.60 0.78 3.01
CA THR A 329 -17.33 0.91 4.28
C THR A 329 -17.00 2.19 5.04
N ARG A 330 -15.80 2.73 4.81
CA ARG A 330 -15.33 4.00 5.37
C ARG A 330 -14.49 4.75 4.34
N LEU A 331 -14.56 6.07 4.34
CA LEU A 331 -13.75 6.94 3.51
C LEU A 331 -13.29 8.16 4.31
N LEU A 332 -11.98 8.34 4.41
CA LEU A 332 -11.35 9.58 4.83
C LEU A 332 -11.12 10.43 3.58
N ASP A 333 -11.93 11.47 3.42
CA ASP A 333 -11.77 12.49 2.39
C ASP A 333 -10.68 13.48 2.83
N LEU A 334 -9.57 13.47 2.10
CA LEU A 334 -8.44 14.35 2.37
C LEU A 334 -8.49 15.63 1.51
N GLY A 335 -9.46 15.74 0.61
CA GLY A 335 -9.60 16.84 -0.33
C GLY A 335 -8.54 16.84 -1.43
N ARG A 336 -8.50 17.95 -2.18
CA ARG A 336 -7.57 18.16 -3.32
C ARG A 336 -6.53 19.25 -3.06
N GLU A 337 -6.85 20.19 -2.19
CA GLU A 337 -6.02 21.38 -1.95
C GLU A 337 -4.70 20.99 -1.30
N ASP A 338 -3.60 21.55 -1.81
CA ASP A 338 -2.23 21.36 -1.31
C ASP A 338 -1.73 19.91 -1.22
N ARG A 339 -2.36 18.99 -1.98
CA ARG A 339 -1.95 17.58 -2.03
C ARG A 339 -1.39 17.19 -3.38
N ALA A 340 -0.29 16.44 -3.34
CA ALA A 340 0.18 15.77 -4.54
C ALA A 340 -0.73 14.59 -4.89
N LYS A 341 -0.84 14.29 -6.19
CA LYS A 341 -1.46 13.04 -6.62
C LYS A 341 -0.75 11.87 -5.93
N ALA A 342 -1.51 10.95 -5.33
CA ALA A 342 -1.00 9.79 -4.59
C ALA A 342 -0.13 10.09 -3.35
N CYS A 343 -0.30 11.27 -2.74
CA CYS A 343 0.37 11.68 -1.50
C CYS A 343 0.28 10.71 -0.33
N CYS A 344 -0.82 9.97 -0.27
CA CYS A 344 -1.43 9.60 0.99
C CYS A 344 -1.45 8.09 1.20
N GLU A 345 -0.35 7.45 0.79
CA GLU A 345 -0.14 6.00 0.85
C GLU A 345 -0.42 5.41 2.24
N VAL A 346 -1.16 4.31 2.28
CA VAL A 346 -1.38 3.52 3.50
C VAL A 346 -0.16 2.67 3.78
N LEU A 347 0.29 2.68 5.03
CA LEU A 347 1.49 1.98 5.50
C LEU A 347 1.18 0.83 6.46
N GLY A 348 -0.09 0.64 6.83
CA GLY A 348 -0.52 -0.47 7.68
C GLY A 348 -1.63 -0.11 8.65
N TRP A 349 -1.84 -1.01 9.60
CA TRP A 349 -2.77 -0.84 10.72
C TRP A 349 -1.99 -0.73 12.03
N SER A 350 -2.44 0.11 12.95
CA SER A 350 -2.00 0.11 14.35
C SER A 350 -2.76 -0.93 15.16
N ALA A 351 -2.20 -1.41 16.26
CA ALA A 351 -2.81 -2.46 17.09
C ALA A 351 -4.27 -2.17 17.52
N ASP A 352 -4.64 -0.90 17.71
CA ASP A 352 -5.97 -0.44 18.13
C ASP A 352 -7.00 -0.30 17.00
N GLY A 353 -6.63 -0.55 15.74
CA GLY A 353 -7.56 -0.47 14.60
C GLY A 353 -7.43 0.80 13.78
N GLY A 354 -6.46 1.66 14.10
CA GLY A 354 -6.14 2.82 13.28
C GLY A 354 -5.43 2.43 11.98
N VAL A 355 -5.70 3.16 10.91
CA VAL A 355 -4.99 3.12 9.63
C VAL A 355 -3.84 4.10 9.70
N LEU A 356 -2.61 3.63 9.50
CA LEU A 356 -1.42 4.48 9.39
C LEU A 356 -1.22 4.84 7.93
N PHE A 357 -1.10 6.13 7.63
CA PHE A 357 -0.96 6.63 6.26
C PHE A 357 -0.06 7.86 6.20
N ARG A 358 0.55 8.07 5.05
CA ARG A 358 1.34 9.27 4.78
C ARG A 358 0.42 10.48 4.76
N SER A 359 0.76 11.51 5.52
CA SER A 359 0.08 12.78 5.46
C SER A 359 0.98 13.78 4.75
N ASP A 360 0.53 14.30 3.60
CA ASP A 360 1.20 15.43 2.98
C ASP A 360 1.26 16.66 3.91
N PRO A 361 2.30 17.50 3.78
CA PRO A 361 3.40 17.39 2.81
C PRO A 361 4.51 16.38 3.19
N THR A 362 4.68 16.01 4.47
CA THR A 362 5.87 15.25 4.93
C THR A 362 5.64 14.53 6.27
N GLY A 363 4.46 13.98 6.56
CA GLY A 363 4.15 13.40 7.87
C GLY A 363 3.66 11.96 7.83
N LEU A 364 3.51 11.41 9.03
CA LEU A 364 2.74 10.19 9.27
C LEU A 364 1.50 10.56 10.10
N ALA A 365 0.34 10.05 9.71
CA ALA A 365 -0.90 10.21 10.44
C ALA A 365 -1.54 8.85 10.73
N ARG A 366 -2.40 8.84 11.74
CA ARG A 366 -3.25 7.70 12.10
C ARG A 366 -4.69 8.14 12.01
N TRP A 367 -5.49 7.37 11.29
CA TRP A 367 -6.93 7.55 11.20
C TRP A 367 -7.64 6.38 11.88
N ARG A 368 -8.62 6.63 12.75
CA ARG A 368 -9.48 5.60 13.35
C ARG A 368 -10.84 5.57 12.63
N PRO A 369 -11.09 4.60 11.73
CA PRO A 369 -12.28 4.62 10.89
C PRO A 369 -13.59 4.53 11.66
N GLU A 370 -13.58 3.89 12.84
CA GLU A 370 -14.76 3.77 13.68
C GLU A 370 -15.08 5.05 14.45
N THR A 371 -14.07 5.81 14.92
CA THR A 371 -14.31 6.97 15.79
C THR A 371 -14.27 8.31 15.07
N GLY A 372 -13.70 8.40 13.87
CA GLY A 372 -13.51 9.70 13.21
C GLY A 372 -12.17 10.35 13.47
N GLU A 373 -11.42 9.87 14.45
CA GLU A 373 -10.22 10.54 14.93
C GLU A 373 -9.09 10.44 13.92
N VAL A 374 -8.45 11.58 13.63
CA VAL A 374 -7.25 11.67 12.81
C VAL A 374 -6.18 12.40 13.60
N ASP A 375 -5.12 11.68 13.92
CA ASP A 375 -3.98 12.17 14.71
C ASP A 375 -2.72 12.21 13.85
N ARG A 376 -1.84 13.16 14.13
CA ARG A 376 -0.48 13.16 13.60
C ARG A 376 0.40 12.27 14.47
N VAL A 377 1.11 11.35 13.85
CA VAL A 377 2.04 10.40 14.49
C VAL A 377 3.47 10.93 14.43
N ALA A 378 3.90 11.46 13.28
CA ALA A 378 5.25 11.97 13.08
C ALA A 378 5.27 13.17 12.12
N ARG A 379 6.25 14.04 12.31
CA ARG A 379 6.54 15.20 11.45
C ARG A 379 7.77 14.90 10.60
N ASP A 380 7.84 15.54 9.43
CA ASP A 380 9.02 15.60 8.57
C ASP A 380 9.64 14.23 8.20
N VAL A 381 8.76 13.24 8.03
CA VAL A 381 9.05 11.91 7.50
C VAL A 381 9.03 11.95 5.98
N THR A 382 10.11 12.47 5.40
CA THR A 382 10.37 12.42 3.95
C THR A 382 10.89 11.05 3.52
N GLY A 383 10.63 10.70 2.25
CA GLY A 383 11.04 9.43 1.63
C GLY A 383 10.12 8.24 1.94
N PRO A 384 10.40 7.03 1.43
CA PRO A 384 9.61 5.83 1.72
C PRO A 384 9.79 5.36 3.17
N VAL A 385 8.75 4.69 3.66
CA VAL A 385 8.67 4.12 5.01
C VAL A 385 8.09 2.73 4.91
N SER A 386 8.61 1.78 5.70
CA SER A 386 8.05 0.44 5.88
C SER A 386 7.83 0.18 7.37
N LEU A 387 6.68 -0.36 7.74
CA LEU A 387 6.30 -0.57 9.14
C LEU A 387 6.20 -2.06 9.43
N SER A 388 6.59 -2.47 10.65
CA SER A 388 6.26 -3.81 11.14
C SER A 388 4.77 -3.86 11.46
N ALA A 389 4.15 -5.04 11.41
CA ALA A 389 2.79 -5.20 11.91
C ALA A 389 2.72 -4.88 13.41
N ARG A 390 1.63 -4.23 13.85
CA ARG A 390 1.44 -3.77 15.23
C ARG A 390 0.23 -4.41 15.89
#